data_AF-A0A9X3CYP8-F1
#
_entry.id   AF-A0A9X3CYP8-F1
#
_cell.length_a   1.000
_cell.length_b   1.000
_cell.length_c   1.000
_cell.angle_alpha   90.00
_cell.angle_beta   90.00
_cell.angle_gamma   90.00
#
_symmetry.space_group_name_H-M   'P 1'
#
loop_
_entity.id
_entity.type
_entity.pdbx_description
1 polymer ?
#
loop_
_entity_poly.entity_id
_entity_poly.type
_entity_poly.pdbx_seq_one_letter_code
_entity_poly.pdbx_strand_id
1 'polypeptide(L)'
;MRAIYFIFISLVFMSCRNSGGGEEVQASTSGEETVQEEQNPKQQTYTSQKWHFSAEIPQGFEVFEGQLPGESPVINLYDGEIEKEPPFGIHNDASMAYIILLPQGFGVDAPGGPRKSLKVWEGNLPLSFNINKNDSYAYLLESGEPWAISISFNSPPPGWNEYGTIYVFYEVNDFRAECFSSNTGEKITMDQCDPLGGDAMKFYGKVSEEKRAALNTILESLHFIDPNREREEIGNLIKPEVPERNATVTSPLQIEGRARGTWFFEANAPVKLVTESGKVLAESYLEAKGDWMTEDWVPFSGQFEFKTKEKRGYLIFSRANASGKPEHDRMLRIPVVFN
;
A
#
# COMPACT_ATOMS: atom_id res chain seq x y z
N MET A 1 22.06 1.50 -58.91
CA MET A 1 21.68 0.22 -59.54
C MET A 1 20.16 0.08 -59.45
N ARG A 2 19.48 -0.01 -60.62
CA ARG A 2 18.16 -0.61 -60.95
C ARG A 2 16.98 -0.46 -59.96
N ALA A 3 15.71 -0.21 -60.33
CA ALA A 3 14.99 -0.06 -61.60
C ALA A 3 13.59 0.53 -61.24
N ILE A 4 13.09 1.52 -61.98
CA ILE A 4 11.98 1.45 -62.97
C ILE A 4 10.58 1.17 -62.39
N TYR A 5 9.76 2.22 -62.51
CA TYR A 5 8.29 2.36 -62.55
C TYR A 5 7.48 1.17 -63.11
N PHE A 6 6.23 0.97 -62.65
CA PHE A 6 5.03 1.41 -63.39
C PHE A 6 3.71 1.15 -62.65
N ILE A 7 2.78 2.07 -62.90
CA ILE A 7 1.39 2.20 -62.49
C ILE A 7 0.50 1.12 -63.13
N PHE A 8 -0.56 0.69 -62.44
CA PHE A 8 -1.82 0.32 -63.11
C PHE A 8 -3.05 0.64 -62.23
N ILE A 9 -3.97 1.40 -62.83
CA ILE A 9 -5.29 1.80 -62.34
C ILE A 9 -6.33 0.98 -63.11
N SER A 10 -7.35 0.44 -62.42
CA SER A 10 -8.64 0.02 -63.00
C SER A 10 -9.66 -0.18 -61.87
N LEU A 11 -10.57 0.77 -61.58
CA LEU A 11 -11.91 1.01 -62.16
C LEU A 11 -12.97 -0.10 -61.91
N VAL A 12 -13.80 0.17 -60.89
CA VAL A 12 -15.29 0.11 -60.78
C VAL A 12 -16.05 -1.09 -61.38
N PHE A 13 -16.88 -1.74 -60.55
CA PHE A 13 -18.28 -2.03 -60.90
C PHE A 13 -19.21 -1.93 -59.67
N MET A 14 -20.17 -1.00 -59.77
CA MET A 14 -21.41 -0.96 -59.01
C MET A 14 -22.40 -1.95 -59.65
N SER A 15 -23.18 -2.69 -58.87
CA SER A 15 -24.45 -3.27 -59.34
C SER A 15 -25.47 -3.35 -58.22
N CYS A 16 -26.70 -2.93 -58.53
CA CYS A 16 -27.85 -2.81 -57.64
C CYS A 16 -28.82 -3.99 -57.77
N ARG A 17 -29.42 -4.38 -56.63
CA ARG A 17 -30.86 -4.64 -56.37
C ARG A 17 -31.59 -5.77 -57.12
N ASN A 18 -32.19 -6.72 -56.38
CA ASN A 18 -33.62 -7.04 -56.48
C ASN A 18 -34.21 -7.80 -55.27
N SER A 19 -35.54 -7.70 -55.16
CA SER A 19 -36.49 -8.00 -54.08
C SER A 19 -36.85 -9.47 -53.79
N GLY A 20 -37.34 -9.73 -52.58
CA GLY A 20 -38.19 -10.89 -52.23
C GLY A 20 -38.65 -10.82 -50.76
N GLY A 21 -39.96 -10.73 -50.53
CA GLY A 21 -40.57 -10.59 -49.20
C GLY A 21 -40.80 -11.91 -48.46
N GLY A 22 -40.98 -11.81 -47.14
CA GLY A 22 -41.42 -12.85 -46.22
C GLY A 22 -41.58 -12.27 -44.81
N GLU A 23 -42.75 -12.48 -44.21
CA GLU A 23 -43.21 -11.91 -42.94
C GLU A 23 -42.49 -12.48 -41.69
N GLU A 24 -42.43 -11.62 -40.67
CA GLU A 24 -42.33 -11.79 -39.21
C GLU A 24 -41.73 -13.07 -38.59
N VAL A 25 -40.60 -12.89 -37.86
CA VAL A 25 -40.47 -13.34 -36.46
C VAL A 25 -39.62 -12.30 -35.70
N GLN A 26 -40.22 -11.65 -34.69
CA GLN A 26 -39.49 -10.87 -33.70
C GLN A 26 -38.59 -11.80 -32.88
N ALA A 27 -37.27 -11.67 -33.06
CA ALA A 27 -36.29 -12.09 -32.09
C ALA A 27 -35.63 -10.81 -31.55
N SER A 28 -35.94 -10.49 -30.29
CA SER A 28 -35.29 -9.42 -29.55
C SER A 28 -33.82 -9.79 -29.30
N THR A 29 -32.93 -9.31 -30.15
CA THR A 29 -31.49 -9.31 -29.87
C THR A 29 -31.22 -8.21 -28.84
N SER A 30 -31.02 -8.62 -27.59
CA SER A 30 -30.35 -7.82 -26.57
C SER A 30 -29.02 -7.35 -27.15
N GLY A 31 -28.81 -6.03 -27.15
CA GLY A 31 -27.53 -5.45 -27.52
C GLY A 31 -26.43 -6.04 -26.64
N GLU A 32 -25.41 -6.63 -27.26
CA GLU A 32 -24.10 -6.78 -26.66
C GLU A 32 -23.53 -5.37 -26.47
N GLU A 33 -23.80 -4.78 -25.30
CA GLU A 33 -22.97 -3.70 -24.79
C GLU A 33 -21.61 -4.30 -24.46
N THR A 34 -20.66 -4.02 -25.35
CA THR A 34 -19.24 -4.29 -25.14
C THR A 34 -18.80 -3.44 -23.96
N VAL A 35 -18.66 -4.09 -22.79
CA VAL A 35 -18.02 -3.51 -21.61
C VAL A 35 -16.59 -3.19 -22.01
N GLN A 36 -16.31 -1.91 -22.24
CA GLN A 36 -14.93 -1.44 -22.37
C GLN A 36 -14.27 -1.62 -21.01
N GLU A 37 -13.33 -2.56 -20.92
CA GLU A 37 -12.36 -2.60 -19.82
C GLU A 37 -11.65 -1.24 -19.78
N GLU A 38 -11.90 -0.45 -18.73
CA GLU A 38 -11.08 0.70 -18.41
C GLU A 38 -9.64 0.23 -18.25
N GLN A 39 -8.79 0.62 -19.20
CA GLN A 39 -7.36 0.33 -19.12
C GLN A 39 -6.77 1.12 -17.96
N ASN A 40 -6.58 0.42 -16.84
CA ASN A 40 -5.84 0.90 -15.68
C ASN A 40 -4.47 1.42 -16.15
N PRO A 41 -4.02 2.63 -15.74
CA PRO A 41 -2.73 3.19 -16.16
C PRO A 41 -1.60 2.18 -15.86
N LYS A 42 -0.64 2.05 -16.80
CA LYS A 42 0.44 1.05 -16.74
C LYS A 42 1.26 1.21 -15.45
N GLN A 43 0.99 0.36 -14.47
CA GLN A 43 1.84 0.14 -13.30
C GLN A 43 3.01 -0.76 -13.71
N GLN A 44 4.21 -0.47 -13.18
CA GLN A 44 5.41 -1.28 -13.42
C GLN A 44 5.87 -1.92 -12.11
N THR A 45 6.05 -3.24 -12.11
CA THR A 45 6.70 -3.94 -11.00
C THR A 45 8.19 -3.60 -10.96
N TYR A 46 8.66 -3.09 -9.82
CA TYR A 46 10.08 -3.00 -9.49
C TYR A 46 10.46 -4.11 -8.51
N THR A 47 11.59 -4.76 -8.74
CA THR A 47 12.12 -5.81 -7.86
C THR A 47 13.61 -5.60 -7.64
N SER A 48 14.01 -5.38 -6.39
CA SER A 48 15.42 -5.38 -6.01
C SER A 48 15.84 -6.80 -5.65
N GLN A 49 16.67 -7.42 -6.49
CA GLN A 49 17.25 -8.74 -6.21
C GLN A 49 18.26 -8.68 -5.06
N LYS A 50 18.91 -7.53 -4.86
CA LYS A 50 19.92 -7.32 -3.81
C LYS A 50 19.29 -7.18 -2.43
N TRP A 51 18.16 -6.46 -2.34
CA TRP A 51 17.48 -6.14 -1.08
C TRP A 51 16.19 -6.92 -0.88
N HIS A 52 15.94 -7.89 -1.76
CA HIS A 52 14.88 -8.90 -1.67
C HIS A 52 13.49 -8.32 -1.40
N PHE A 53 13.09 -7.31 -2.17
CA PHE A 53 11.74 -6.76 -2.12
C PHE A 53 11.21 -6.44 -3.52
N SER A 54 9.90 -6.35 -3.62
CA SER A 54 9.21 -5.91 -4.83
C SER A 54 8.02 -5.01 -4.47
N ALA A 55 7.73 -4.06 -5.34
CA ALA A 55 6.58 -3.16 -5.26
C ALA A 55 6.10 -2.78 -6.66
N GLU A 56 4.81 -2.46 -6.77
CA GLU A 56 4.24 -1.84 -7.96
C GLU A 56 4.47 -0.34 -7.91
N ILE A 57 5.06 0.19 -8.99
CA ILE A 57 5.36 1.61 -9.13
C ILE A 57 4.27 2.24 -10.01
N PRO A 58 3.47 3.18 -9.46
CA PRO A 58 2.42 3.84 -10.21
C PRO A 58 3.00 4.75 -11.29
N GLN A 59 2.19 5.07 -12.30
CA GLN A 59 2.57 6.03 -13.33
C GLN A 59 2.94 7.38 -12.70
N GLY A 60 4.02 7.99 -13.19
CA GLY A 60 4.56 9.25 -12.67
C GLY A 60 5.52 9.08 -11.50
N PHE A 61 5.68 7.87 -10.96
CA PHE A 61 6.72 7.58 -9.97
C PHE A 61 7.93 6.89 -10.60
N GLU A 62 9.08 7.14 -10.00
CA GLU A 62 10.38 6.63 -10.41
C GLU A 62 11.10 5.91 -9.28
N VAL A 63 12.13 5.15 -9.65
CA VAL A 63 12.95 4.38 -8.71
C VAL A 63 14.42 4.71 -8.89
N PHE A 64 15.09 5.04 -7.79
CA PHE A 64 16.53 5.21 -7.73
C PHE A 64 17.13 4.26 -6.69
N GLU A 65 18.19 3.53 -7.05
CA GLU A 65 19.01 2.75 -6.10
C GLU A 65 20.45 3.27 -6.13
N GLY A 66 20.97 3.65 -4.97
CA GLY A 66 22.29 4.24 -4.84
C GLY A 66 22.78 4.32 -3.40
N GLN A 67 23.49 5.40 -3.07
CA GLN A 67 24.06 5.62 -1.74
C GLN A 67 23.86 7.05 -1.27
N LEU A 68 23.57 7.21 0.02
CA LEU A 68 23.68 8.47 0.75
C LEU A 68 25.15 8.71 1.18
N PRO A 69 25.50 9.93 1.66
CA PRO A 69 26.81 10.19 2.24
C PRO A 69 27.22 9.14 3.28
N GLY A 70 28.48 8.74 3.29
CA GLY A 70 28.96 7.64 4.14
C GLY A 70 28.68 6.24 3.58
N GLU A 71 28.43 6.12 2.27
CA GLU A 71 28.22 4.86 1.54
C GLU A 71 26.97 4.06 1.99
N SER A 72 26.06 4.70 2.73
CA SER A 72 24.83 4.07 3.20
C SER A 72 23.89 3.77 2.04
N PRO A 73 23.49 2.50 1.80
CA PRO A 73 22.63 2.16 0.69
C PRO A 73 21.23 2.76 0.84
N VAL A 74 20.68 3.24 -0.26
CA VAL A 74 19.36 3.85 -0.31
C VAL A 74 18.61 3.43 -1.56
N ILE A 75 17.29 3.21 -1.41
CA ILE A 75 16.37 3.11 -2.52
C ILE A 75 15.30 4.17 -2.34
N ASN A 76 15.13 5.05 -3.33
CA ASN A 76 14.04 6.03 -3.38
C ASN A 76 12.99 5.56 -4.37
N LEU A 77 11.71 5.56 -3.94
CA LEU A 77 10.53 5.42 -4.80
C LEU A 77 9.80 6.76 -4.73
N TYR A 78 9.88 7.58 -5.76
CA TYR A 78 9.60 9.02 -5.65
C TYR A 78 8.75 9.54 -6.80
N ASP A 79 8.05 10.63 -6.54
CA ASP A 79 7.29 11.35 -7.55
C ASP A 79 8.21 12.00 -8.59
N GLY A 80 8.04 11.67 -9.87
CA GLY A 80 8.88 12.15 -10.98
C GLY A 80 8.74 13.66 -11.25
N GLU A 81 7.80 14.34 -10.59
CA GLU A 81 7.67 15.80 -10.63
C GLU A 81 8.64 16.53 -9.69
N ILE A 82 9.38 15.80 -8.83
CA ILE A 82 10.41 16.39 -7.98
C ILE A 82 11.55 16.93 -8.85
N GLU A 83 11.77 18.25 -8.84
CA GLU A 83 12.81 18.90 -9.66
C GLU A 83 14.25 18.54 -9.27
N LYS A 84 14.46 18.12 -8.01
CA LYS A 84 15.78 17.77 -7.48
C LYS A 84 16.11 16.32 -7.81
N GLU A 85 17.34 16.07 -8.25
CA GLU A 85 17.84 14.70 -8.50
C GLU A 85 18.04 13.89 -7.20
N PRO A 86 17.78 12.57 -7.20
CA PRO A 86 18.11 11.67 -6.10
C PRO A 86 19.64 11.52 -5.90
N PRO A 87 20.13 11.03 -4.75
CA PRO A 87 19.38 10.41 -3.66
C PRO A 87 18.67 11.40 -2.72
N PHE A 88 17.48 11.02 -2.30
CA PHE A 88 16.73 11.70 -1.23
C PHE A 88 17.02 11.03 0.11
N GLY A 89 17.52 11.81 1.08
CA GLY A 89 17.65 11.41 2.49
C GLY A 89 16.35 11.59 3.30
N ILE A 90 16.46 11.74 4.62
CA ILE A 90 15.30 11.86 5.54
C ILE A 90 15.02 13.31 6.02
N HIS A 91 15.77 14.29 5.50
CA HIS A 91 15.66 15.72 5.86
C HIS A 91 15.44 16.60 4.62
N ASN A 92 14.75 16.09 3.59
CA ASN A 92 14.42 16.91 2.42
C ASN A 92 13.19 17.80 2.66
N ASP A 93 12.88 18.61 1.65
CA ASP A 93 11.73 19.51 1.63
C ASP A 93 10.40 18.74 1.80
N ALA A 94 9.49 19.29 2.61
CA ALA A 94 8.19 18.68 2.90
C ALA A 94 7.23 18.69 1.70
N SER A 95 7.54 19.43 0.64
CA SER A 95 6.83 19.40 -0.64
C SER A 95 7.11 18.14 -1.47
N MET A 96 8.09 17.31 -1.10
CA MET A 96 8.46 16.13 -1.87
C MET A 96 7.69 14.88 -1.40
N ALA A 97 7.06 14.14 -2.33
CA ALA A 97 6.42 12.86 -2.08
C ALA A 97 7.32 11.68 -2.48
N TYR A 98 7.76 10.87 -1.50
CA TYR A 98 8.62 9.71 -1.77
C TYR A 98 8.64 8.70 -0.62
N ILE A 99 9.00 7.46 -0.94
CA ILE A 99 9.40 6.42 0.00
C ILE A 99 10.91 6.26 -0.08
N ILE A 100 11.55 6.14 1.07
CA ILE A 100 12.96 5.82 1.19
C ILE A 100 13.11 4.50 1.94
N LEU A 101 13.79 3.54 1.32
CA LEU A 101 14.19 2.29 1.94
C LEU A 101 15.67 2.39 2.29
N LEU A 102 16.00 2.16 3.56
CA LEU A 102 17.35 2.20 4.10
C LEU A 102 17.70 0.81 4.66
N PRO A 103 18.20 -0.12 3.84
CA PRO A 103 18.44 -1.50 4.26
C PRO A 103 19.43 -1.66 5.41
N GLN A 104 20.33 -0.69 5.58
CA GLN A 104 21.35 -0.71 6.62
C GLN A 104 21.18 0.40 7.67
N GLY A 105 20.06 1.14 7.61
CA GLY A 105 19.91 2.42 8.31
C GLY A 105 20.79 3.52 7.71
N PHE A 106 20.67 4.74 8.26
CA PHE A 106 21.49 5.90 7.86
C PHE A 106 22.32 6.50 9.02
N GLY A 107 22.04 6.12 10.28
CA GLY A 107 22.83 6.57 11.43
C GLY A 107 22.68 8.05 11.77
N VAL A 108 21.59 8.68 11.34
CA VAL A 108 21.23 10.07 11.66
C VAL A 108 19.92 10.12 12.44
N ASP A 109 19.66 11.24 13.11
CA ASP A 109 18.42 11.45 13.84
C ASP A 109 17.21 11.42 12.90
N ALA A 110 16.14 10.78 13.37
CA ALA A 110 14.88 10.74 12.64
C ALA A 110 14.32 12.17 12.40
N PRO A 111 13.34 12.34 11.49
CA PRO A 111 12.72 13.63 11.28
C PRO A 111 12.26 14.28 12.58
N GLY A 112 12.52 15.58 12.74
CA GLY A 112 12.12 16.33 13.92
C GLY A 112 10.60 16.54 14.00
N GLY A 113 10.14 17.09 15.13
CA GLY A 113 8.75 17.51 15.33
C GLY A 113 7.85 16.48 16.03
N PRO A 114 6.56 16.81 16.21
CA PRO A 114 5.60 15.98 16.91
C PRO A 114 5.43 14.62 16.26
N ARG A 115 5.46 13.54 17.05
CA ARG A 115 5.25 12.18 16.56
C ARG A 115 4.59 11.29 17.58
N LYS A 116 3.95 10.22 17.11
CA LYS A 116 3.40 9.13 17.93
C LYS A 116 3.87 7.81 17.36
N SER A 117 4.09 6.80 18.21
CA SER A 117 4.33 5.45 17.71
C SER A 117 3.08 4.93 16.99
N LEU A 118 3.24 4.05 16.00
CA LEU A 118 2.11 3.45 15.26
C LEU A 118 1.26 2.51 16.13
N LYS A 119 1.70 2.20 17.35
CA LYS A 119 0.87 1.55 18.37
C LYS A 119 -0.16 2.51 18.96
N VAL A 120 0.18 3.79 19.10
CA VAL A 120 -0.67 4.82 19.73
C VAL A 120 -1.43 5.63 18.68
N TRP A 121 -0.84 5.84 17.52
CA TRP A 121 -1.50 6.46 16.38
C TRP A 121 -2.55 5.49 15.82
N GLU A 122 -3.84 5.81 15.99
CA GLU A 122 -4.99 4.97 15.57
C GLU A 122 -5.18 4.84 14.04
N GLY A 123 -4.22 5.33 13.25
CA GLY A 123 -4.20 5.15 11.80
C GLY A 123 -3.64 3.78 11.41
N ASN A 124 -3.86 3.40 10.15
CA ASN A 124 -3.25 2.20 9.57
C ASN A 124 -2.68 2.52 8.20
N LEU A 125 -1.64 1.78 7.85
CA LEU A 125 -1.03 1.84 6.54
C LEU A 125 -1.50 0.62 5.75
N PRO A 126 -1.69 0.73 4.43
CA PRO A 126 -2.05 -0.41 3.60
C PRO A 126 -0.81 -1.26 3.35
N LEU A 127 -0.22 -1.87 4.38
CA LEU A 127 0.96 -2.72 4.23
C LEU A 127 0.56 -4.16 3.94
N SER A 128 1.40 -4.86 3.17
CA SER A 128 1.25 -6.30 2.91
C SER A 128 2.05 -7.19 3.88
N PHE A 129 2.71 -6.58 4.87
CA PHE A 129 3.60 -7.22 5.85
C PHE A 129 3.41 -6.62 7.26
N ASN A 130 3.83 -7.36 8.27
CA ASN A 130 3.77 -6.96 9.66
C ASN A 130 4.99 -6.11 10.05
N ILE A 131 4.78 -5.17 10.97
CA ILE A 131 5.79 -4.20 11.39
C ILE A 131 5.89 -4.15 12.91
N ASN A 132 6.99 -3.59 13.42
CA ASN A 132 7.13 -3.27 14.84
C ASN A 132 6.45 -1.93 15.11
N LYS A 133 5.19 -1.97 15.58
CA LYS A 133 4.39 -0.77 15.85
C LYS A 133 4.91 0.10 17.00
N ASN A 134 5.73 -0.44 17.91
CA ASN A 134 6.32 0.36 19.00
C ASN A 134 7.43 1.27 18.46
N ASP A 135 8.25 0.72 17.55
CA ASP A 135 9.44 1.38 17.01
C ASP A 135 9.18 1.99 15.62
N SER A 136 7.93 1.97 15.16
CA SER A 136 7.46 2.70 13.99
C SER A 136 6.72 3.95 14.45
N TYR A 137 6.80 5.05 13.70
CA TYR A 137 6.25 6.34 14.10
C TYR A 137 5.47 7.02 12.97
N ALA A 138 4.42 7.74 13.35
CA ALA A 138 3.78 8.75 12.53
C ALA A 138 4.22 10.15 13.00
N TYR A 139 4.78 10.94 12.10
CA TYR A 139 5.20 12.32 12.33
C TYR A 139 4.06 13.24 11.89
N LEU A 140 3.59 14.08 12.80
CA LEU A 140 2.26 14.69 12.72
C LEU A 140 2.35 16.20 12.48
N LEU A 141 1.44 16.67 11.64
CA LEU A 141 1.05 18.07 11.59
C LEU A 141 0.14 18.39 12.79
N GLU A 142 -0.07 19.68 13.10
CA GLU A 142 -1.01 20.13 14.13
C GLU A 142 -2.46 19.73 13.82
N SER A 143 -2.79 19.45 12.55
CA SER A 143 -4.08 18.87 12.16
C SER A 143 -4.26 17.43 12.67
N GLY A 144 -3.17 16.76 13.07
CA GLY A 144 -3.12 15.35 13.43
C GLY A 144 -2.87 14.41 12.25
N GLU A 145 -2.79 14.93 11.03
CA GLU A 145 -2.42 14.15 9.84
C GLU A 145 -0.93 13.83 9.83
N PRO A 146 -0.53 12.60 9.44
CA PRO A 146 0.88 12.28 9.26
C PRO A 146 1.43 12.95 8.00
N TRP A 147 2.51 13.72 8.13
CA TRP A 147 3.30 14.19 6.99
C TRP A 147 4.44 13.22 6.64
N ALA A 148 4.88 12.43 7.61
CA ALA A 148 5.81 11.34 7.39
C ALA A 148 5.50 10.13 8.28
N ILE A 149 6.00 8.98 7.87
CA ILE A 149 5.94 7.71 8.61
C ILE A 149 7.34 7.10 8.62
N SER A 150 7.75 6.52 9.74
CA SER A 150 8.88 5.58 9.80
C SER A 150 8.40 4.18 10.16
N ILE A 151 8.82 3.19 9.40
CA ILE A 151 8.45 1.78 9.55
C ILE A 151 9.69 0.98 9.93
N SER A 152 9.60 0.34 11.09
CA SER A 152 10.61 -0.56 11.65
C SER A 152 10.07 -2.00 11.66
N PHE A 153 10.97 -2.97 11.54
CA PHE A 153 10.59 -4.38 11.44
C PHE A 153 10.68 -5.11 12.79
N ASN A 154 9.89 -6.17 12.96
CA ASN A 154 10.06 -7.10 14.07
C ASN A 154 11.32 -7.97 13.88
N SER A 155 11.65 -8.27 12.62
CA SER A 155 12.88 -8.91 12.20
C SER A 155 13.28 -8.34 10.84
N PRO A 156 14.58 -8.08 10.62
CA PRO A 156 15.01 -7.43 9.39
C PRO A 156 14.71 -8.31 8.16
N PRO A 157 14.29 -7.71 7.03
CA PRO A 157 14.15 -8.44 5.78
C PRO A 157 15.47 -9.06 5.28
N PRO A 158 15.42 -10.00 4.32
CA PRO A 158 16.62 -10.58 3.73
C PRO A 158 17.50 -9.52 3.08
N GLY A 159 18.79 -9.52 3.41
CA GLY A 159 19.75 -8.51 2.95
C GLY A 159 19.79 -7.24 3.80
N TRP A 160 18.89 -7.05 4.75
CA TRP A 160 18.83 -5.88 5.62
C TRP A 160 19.49 -6.18 6.99
N ASN A 161 19.95 -5.15 7.69
CA ASN A 161 20.43 -5.27 9.08
C ASN A 161 19.34 -4.81 10.08
N GLU A 162 19.64 -4.91 11.38
CA GLU A 162 18.74 -4.52 12.47
C GLU A 162 18.34 -3.04 12.49
N TYR A 163 19.08 -2.17 11.78
CA TYR A 163 18.79 -0.75 11.62
C TYR A 163 17.97 -0.44 10.36
N GLY A 164 17.65 -1.48 9.59
CA GLY A 164 16.84 -1.41 8.38
C GLY A 164 15.50 -0.70 8.63
N THR A 165 15.26 0.40 7.91
CA THR A 165 14.08 1.25 8.13
C THR A 165 13.51 1.71 6.80
N ILE A 166 12.19 1.87 6.73
CA ILE A 166 11.52 2.56 5.62
C ILE A 166 10.95 3.88 6.14
N TYR A 167 11.12 4.97 5.40
CA TYR A 167 10.34 6.19 5.63
C TYR A 167 9.43 6.48 4.45
N VAL A 168 8.28 7.03 4.74
CA VAL A 168 7.29 7.53 3.78
C VAL A 168 7.13 9.01 4.05
N PHE A 169 7.42 9.85 3.06
CA PHE A 169 7.21 11.29 3.12
C PHE A 169 6.08 11.66 2.19
N TYR A 170 5.00 12.19 2.75
CA TYR A 170 3.88 12.70 1.97
C TYR A 170 4.13 14.16 1.61
N GLU A 171 3.79 14.56 0.39
CA GLU A 171 3.80 15.97 0.00
C GLU A 171 2.88 16.78 0.90
N VAL A 172 3.41 17.86 1.45
CA VAL A 172 2.69 18.83 2.26
C VAL A 172 2.68 20.19 1.57
N ASN A 173 1.49 20.61 1.17
CA ASN A 173 1.25 21.95 0.64
C ASN A 173 1.24 22.99 1.77
N ASP A 174 1.81 24.16 1.48
CA ASP A 174 1.91 25.30 2.42
C ASP A 174 2.57 24.93 3.76
N PHE A 175 3.61 24.09 3.70
CA PHE A 175 4.33 23.65 4.90
C PHE A 175 4.95 24.83 5.64
N ARG A 176 4.74 24.87 6.96
CA ARG A 176 5.47 25.78 7.85
C ARG A 176 5.75 25.12 9.19
N ALA A 177 6.92 25.42 9.73
CA ALA A 177 7.33 25.08 11.07
C ALA A 177 7.32 26.33 11.96
N GLU A 178 6.78 26.19 13.16
CA GLU A 178 6.80 27.22 14.20
C GLU A 178 7.29 26.61 15.51
N CYS A 179 7.93 27.42 16.35
CA CYS A 179 8.38 27.00 17.66
C CYS A 179 7.83 27.92 18.75
N PHE A 180 7.47 27.34 19.90
CA PHE A 180 6.89 28.04 21.04
C PHE A 180 7.69 27.76 22.29
N SER A 181 8.09 28.80 23.00
CA SER A 181 8.91 28.65 24.21
C SER A 181 8.18 27.86 25.29
N SER A 182 8.85 26.90 25.91
CA SER A 182 8.32 26.18 27.07
C SER A 182 8.11 27.08 28.29
N ASN A 183 8.87 28.17 28.40
CA ASN A 183 8.84 29.09 29.53
C ASN A 183 7.71 30.11 29.44
N THR A 184 7.45 30.64 28.25
CA THR A 184 6.48 31.74 28.06
C THR A 184 5.23 31.32 27.29
N GLY A 185 5.29 30.21 26.54
CA GLY A 185 4.24 29.80 25.60
C GLY A 185 4.14 30.66 24.34
N GLU A 186 5.01 31.68 24.20
CA GLU A 186 5.00 32.58 23.05
C GLU A 186 5.78 32.00 21.88
N LYS A 187 5.39 32.40 20.66
CA LYS A 187 6.09 32.03 19.43
C LYS A 187 7.50 32.65 19.43
N ILE A 188 8.50 31.82 19.24
CA ILE A 188 9.91 32.20 19.08
C ILE A 188 10.38 31.88 17.67
N THR A 189 11.53 32.43 17.28
CA THR A 189 12.13 32.13 15.99
C THR A 189 12.75 30.72 16.01
N MET A 190 12.86 30.09 14.84
CA MET A 190 13.35 28.71 14.75
C MET A 190 14.81 28.56 15.20
N ASP A 191 15.65 29.60 15.05
CA ASP A 191 17.03 29.63 15.52
C ASP A 191 17.16 29.69 17.05
N GLN A 192 16.12 30.15 17.75
CA GLN A 192 16.04 30.20 19.20
C GLN A 192 15.38 28.96 19.81
N CYS A 193 14.83 28.08 18.98
CA CYS A 193 14.07 26.92 19.42
C CYS A 193 14.99 25.89 20.09
N ASP A 194 14.67 25.50 21.33
CA ASP A 194 15.33 24.41 22.04
C ASP A 194 14.33 23.27 22.35
N PRO A 195 14.10 22.34 21.41
CA PRO A 195 13.21 21.20 21.63
C PRO A 195 13.70 20.26 22.75
N LEU A 196 15.02 20.19 23.00
CA LEU A 196 15.58 19.39 24.09
C LEU A 196 15.35 20.04 25.45
N GLY A 197 15.34 21.38 25.49
CA GLY A 197 14.92 22.21 26.62
C GLY A 197 13.40 22.31 26.81
N GLY A 198 12.62 21.67 25.95
CA GLY A 198 11.16 21.53 26.08
C GLY A 198 10.33 22.47 25.21
N ASP A 199 10.95 23.30 24.37
CA ASP A 199 10.21 24.15 23.43
C ASP A 199 9.37 23.30 22.46
N ALA A 200 8.17 23.78 22.14
CA ALA A 200 7.22 23.04 21.34
C ALA A 200 7.34 23.41 19.86
N MET A 201 7.88 22.49 19.06
CA MET A 201 7.80 22.55 17.60
C MET A 201 6.41 22.15 17.11
N LYS A 202 5.86 22.94 16.20
CA LYS A 202 4.55 22.73 15.59
C LYS A 202 4.64 22.84 14.08
N PHE A 203 4.12 21.84 13.40
CA PHE A 203 4.14 21.77 11.93
C PHE A 203 2.74 21.92 11.37
N TYR A 204 2.61 22.72 10.33
CA TYR A 204 1.35 23.00 9.68
C TYR A 204 1.48 22.82 8.17
N GLY A 205 0.35 22.57 7.53
CA GLY A 205 0.24 22.40 6.09
C GLY A 205 -0.93 21.48 5.78
N LYS A 206 -1.04 21.06 4.51
CA LYS A 206 -2.06 20.12 4.06
C LYS A 206 -1.42 19.00 3.25
N VAL A 207 -1.65 17.76 3.68
CA VAL A 207 -1.16 16.59 2.94
C VAL A 207 -1.88 16.47 1.60
N SER A 208 -1.12 16.21 0.54
CA SER A 208 -1.64 15.96 -0.80
C SER A 208 -2.32 14.60 -0.87
N GLU A 209 -3.63 14.59 -1.08
CA GLU A 209 -4.45 13.37 -1.16
C GLU A 209 -4.05 12.49 -2.35
N GLU A 210 -3.78 13.11 -3.48
CA GLU A 210 -3.37 12.43 -4.71
C GLU A 210 -2.02 11.73 -4.53
N LYS A 211 -0.99 12.46 -4.08
CA LYS A 211 0.35 11.88 -3.86
C LYS A 211 0.31 10.84 -2.74
N ARG A 212 -0.49 11.05 -1.69
CA ARG A 212 -0.73 10.04 -0.63
C ARG A 212 -1.34 8.76 -1.19
N ALA A 213 -2.34 8.86 -2.07
CA ALA A 213 -2.95 7.70 -2.70
C ALA A 213 -1.92 6.91 -3.53
N ALA A 214 -1.07 7.60 -4.30
CA ALA A 214 -0.01 6.97 -5.07
C ALA A 214 1.03 6.25 -4.18
N LEU A 215 1.51 6.89 -3.11
CA LEU A 215 2.43 6.24 -2.16
C LEU A 215 1.77 5.04 -1.46
N ASN A 216 0.48 5.12 -1.15
CA ASN A 216 -0.27 4.01 -0.56
C ASN A 216 -0.38 2.82 -1.51
N THR A 217 -0.48 3.03 -2.83
CA THR A 217 -0.43 1.94 -3.82
C THR A 217 0.92 1.22 -3.81
N ILE A 218 2.02 1.97 -3.66
CA ILE A 218 3.36 1.38 -3.51
C ILE A 218 3.43 0.56 -2.22
N LEU A 219 2.94 1.10 -1.09
CA LEU A 219 2.93 0.39 0.20
C LEU A 219 2.07 -0.88 0.20
N GLU A 220 0.94 -0.87 -0.50
CA GLU A 220 0.01 -2.01 -0.61
C GLU A 220 0.60 -3.17 -1.41
N SER A 221 1.42 -2.86 -2.42
CA SER A 221 2.13 -3.86 -3.22
C SER A 221 3.50 -4.24 -2.67
N LEU A 222 4.12 -3.38 -1.85
CA LEU A 222 5.44 -3.61 -1.28
C LEU A 222 5.44 -4.87 -0.43
N HIS A 223 6.28 -5.83 -0.80
CA HIS A 223 6.49 -7.06 -0.07
C HIS A 223 7.95 -7.51 -0.16
N PHE A 224 8.36 -8.32 0.82
CA PHE A 224 9.69 -8.90 0.88
C PHE A 224 9.68 -10.34 0.34
N ILE A 225 10.80 -10.75 -0.22
CA ILE A 225 10.98 -11.98 -0.98
C ILE A 225 11.94 -12.88 -0.22
N ASP A 226 11.59 -14.15 -0.07
CA ASP A 226 12.53 -15.17 0.41
C ASP A 226 13.44 -15.57 -0.76
N PRO A 227 14.77 -15.36 -0.69
CA PRO A 227 15.67 -15.74 -1.77
C PRO A 227 15.70 -17.24 -2.04
N ASN A 228 15.19 -18.08 -1.13
CA ASN A 228 15.22 -19.53 -1.23
C ASN A 228 13.86 -20.14 -1.57
N ARG A 229 12.79 -19.34 -1.70
CA ARG A 229 11.44 -19.84 -1.94
C ARG A 229 10.66 -18.94 -2.88
N GLU A 230 10.02 -19.54 -3.88
CA GLU A 230 9.08 -18.84 -4.74
C GLU A 230 7.86 -18.34 -3.96
N ARG A 231 7.39 -17.14 -4.29
CA ARG A 231 6.20 -16.55 -3.66
C ARG A 231 4.95 -17.08 -4.34
N GLU A 232 4.27 -18.03 -3.70
CA GLU A 232 2.99 -18.58 -4.19
C GLU A 232 1.93 -17.50 -4.39
N GLU A 233 1.03 -17.63 -5.35
CA GLU A 233 -0.10 -16.70 -5.49
C GLU A 233 -1.06 -16.76 -4.29
N ILE A 234 -1.64 -15.62 -3.90
CA ILE A 234 -2.48 -15.55 -2.69
C ILE A 234 -3.74 -16.43 -2.77
N GLY A 235 -4.32 -16.58 -3.97
CA GLY A 235 -5.48 -17.44 -4.20
C GLY A 235 -5.20 -18.93 -4.02
N ASN A 236 -3.93 -19.35 -4.04
CA ASN A 236 -3.53 -20.73 -3.76
C ASN A 236 -3.31 -21.00 -2.26
N LEU A 237 -3.31 -19.93 -1.44
CA LEU A 237 -3.12 -20.00 0.00
C LEU A 237 -4.40 -19.78 0.81
N ILE A 238 -5.29 -18.89 0.38
CA ILE A 238 -6.50 -18.54 1.13
C ILE A 238 -7.65 -18.18 0.19
N LYS A 239 -8.84 -18.65 0.52
CA LYS A 239 -10.10 -18.39 -0.19
C LYS A 239 -11.20 -18.09 0.84
N PRO A 240 -11.40 -16.81 1.20
CA PRO A 240 -12.58 -16.40 1.95
C PRO A 240 -13.83 -16.62 1.10
N GLU A 241 -14.88 -17.17 1.72
CA GLU A 241 -16.16 -17.47 1.07
C GLU A 241 -17.26 -16.55 1.62
N VAL A 242 -17.17 -16.15 2.90
CA VAL A 242 -18.06 -15.18 3.53
C VAL A 242 -17.22 -14.13 4.29
N PRO A 243 -17.52 -12.82 4.13
CA PRO A 243 -18.36 -12.25 3.09
C PRO A 243 -17.68 -12.30 1.72
N GLU A 244 -18.47 -12.24 0.64
CA GLU A 244 -17.94 -12.03 -0.70
C GLU A 244 -17.32 -10.62 -0.85
N ARG A 245 -16.48 -10.46 -1.88
CA ARG A 245 -15.88 -9.17 -2.23
C ARG A 245 -16.98 -8.12 -2.48
N ASN A 246 -16.83 -6.93 -1.89
CA ASN A 246 -17.78 -5.82 -1.94
C ASN A 246 -19.15 -6.09 -1.32
N ALA A 247 -19.32 -7.18 -0.57
CA ALA A 247 -20.59 -7.44 0.10
C ALA A 247 -20.93 -6.35 1.13
N THR A 248 -22.22 -6.10 1.28
CA THR A 248 -22.76 -5.25 2.35
C THR A 248 -22.76 -6.03 3.66
N VAL A 249 -22.07 -5.53 4.67
CA VAL A 249 -21.87 -6.19 5.97
C VAL A 249 -22.52 -5.41 7.11
N THR A 250 -23.06 -6.15 8.07
CA THR A 250 -23.63 -5.65 9.34
C THR A 250 -22.94 -6.29 10.52
N SER A 251 -22.99 -5.64 11.69
CA SER A 251 -22.54 -6.25 12.94
C SER A 251 -23.65 -7.12 13.56
N PRO A 252 -23.35 -8.33 14.05
CA PRO A 252 -22.05 -9.00 13.93
C PRO A 252 -21.80 -9.55 12.52
N LEU A 253 -20.54 -9.50 12.09
CA LEU A 253 -20.10 -10.00 10.79
C LEU A 253 -19.48 -11.40 10.95
N GLN A 254 -20.05 -12.39 10.27
CA GLN A 254 -19.49 -13.73 10.16
C GLN A 254 -18.46 -13.80 9.03
N ILE A 255 -17.43 -14.62 9.24
CA ILE A 255 -16.37 -14.86 8.27
C ILE A 255 -16.13 -16.35 8.16
N GLU A 256 -16.13 -16.85 6.93
CA GLU A 256 -15.94 -18.26 6.62
C GLU A 256 -15.13 -18.43 5.35
N GLY A 257 -14.50 -19.58 5.20
CA GLY A 257 -13.76 -19.95 4.01
C GLY A 257 -12.75 -21.05 4.31
N ARG A 258 -11.69 -21.11 3.51
CA ARG A 258 -10.60 -22.07 3.70
C ARG A 258 -9.23 -21.47 3.40
N ALA A 259 -8.22 -21.94 4.09
CA ALA A 259 -6.83 -21.59 3.85
C ALA A 259 -5.96 -22.84 3.91
N ARG A 260 -4.77 -22.79 3.31
CA ARG A 260 -3.74 -23.83 3.51
C ARG A 260 -3.42 -23.94 5.00
N GLY A 261 -3.18 -25.13 5.53
CA GLY A 261 -2.86 -25.31 6.95
C GLY A 261 -1.67 -24.45 7.41
N THR A 262 -0.71 -24.21 6.52
CA THR A 262 0.43 -23.30 6.73
C THR A 262 0.08 -21.81 6.93
N TRP A 263 -1.19 -21.43 6.69
CA TRP A 263 -1.72 -20.09 6.99
C TRP A 263 -1.92 -19.85 8.49
N PHE A 264 -2.12 -20.93 9.26
CA PHE A 264 -2.42 -20.89 10.69
C PHE A 264 -1.19 -21.15 11.54
N PHE A 265 -1.25 -20.68 12.79
CA PHE A 265 -0.34 -21.04 13.87
C PHE A 265 -1.20 -21.25 15.12
N GLU A 266 -1.00 -22.38 15.82
CA GLU A 266 -1.86 -22.76 16.95
C GLU A 266 -3.36 -22.75 16.59
N ALA A 267 -3.70 -23.28 15.41
CA ALA A 267 -5.05 -23.31 14.83
C ALA A 267 -5.71 -21.94 14.61
N ASN A 268 -4.96 -20.83 14.72
CA ASN A 268 -5.50 -19.48 14.59
C ASN A 268 -4.77 -18.66 13.52
N ALA A 269 -5.46 -17.71 12.91
CA ALA A 269 -4.87 -16.72 12.02
C ALA A 269 -5.49 -15.33 12.23
N PRO A 270 -4.71 -14.23 12.27
CA PRO A 270 -5.26 -12.89 12.48
C PRO A 270 -6.16 -12.42 11.33
N VAL A 271 -7.24 -11.73 11.69
CA VAL A 271 -8.09 -11.01 10.73
C VAL A 271 -8.48 -9.66 11.32
N LYS A 272 -8.57 -8.62 10.47
CA LYS A 272 -8.92 -7.27 10.89
C LYS A 272 -9.97 -6.65 9.98
N LEU A 273 -10.84 -5.85 10.55
CA LEU A 273 -11.78 -5.00 9.84
C LEU A 273 -11.33 -3.54 9.98
N VAL A 274 -11.10 -2.87 8.86
CA VAL A 274 -10.65 -1.47 8.82
C VAL A 274 -11.57 -0.61 7.96
N THR A 275 -11.61 0.70 8.23
CA THR A 275 -12.27 1.68 7.36
C THR A 275 -11.47 1.91 6.08
N GLU A 276 -12.06 2.62 5.12
CA GLU A 276 -11.36 3.05 3.91
C GLU A 276 -10.13 3.94 4.22
N SER A 277 -10.23 4.79 5.24
CA SER A 277 -9.13 5.60 5.79
C SER A 277 -8.10 4.79 6.60
N GLY A 278 -8.29 3.47 6.73
CA GLY A 278 -7.38 2.57 7.45
C GLY A 278 -7.65 2.44 8.95
N LYS A 279 -8.53 3.24 9.56
CA LYS A 279 -8.85 3.10 10.98
C LYS A 279 -9.34 1.69 11.31
N VAL A 280 -8.74 1.06 12.32
CA VAL A 280 -9.15 -0.27 12.77
C VAL A 280 -10.50 -0.19 13.48
N LEU A 281 -11.49 -0.95 13.00
CA LEU A 281 -12.81 -1.08 13.60
C LEU A 281 -12.88 -2.26 14.56
N ALA A 282 -12.27 -3.39 14.19
CA ALA A 282 -12.21 -4.59 15.00
C ALA A 282 -11.02 -5.48 14.58
N GLU A 283 -10.48 -6.24 15.53
CA GLU A 283 -9.46 -7.27 15.33
C GLU A 283 -9.96 -8.58 15.96
N SER A 284 -9.73 -9.70 15.30
CA SER A 284 -10.19 -11.03 15.73
C SER A 284 -9.26 -12.10 15.16
N TYR A 285 -9.62 -13.37 15.38
CA TYR A 285 -8.90 -14.52 14.85
C TYR A 285 -9.85 -15.42 14.06
N LEU A 286 -9.32 -15.99 12.99
CA LEU A 286 -9.91 -17.11 12.28
C LEU A 286 -9.47 -18.40 12.96
N GLU A 287 -10.43 -19.23 13.34
CA GLU A 287 -10.18 -20.53 13.93
C GLU A 287 -10.27 -21.61 12.84
N ALA A 288 -9.21 -22.40 12.69
CA ALA A 288 -9.18 -23.54 11.81
C ALA A 288 -10.13 -24.65 12.30
N LYS A 289 -10.90 -25.22 11.38
CA LYS A 289 -11.86 -26.30 11.66
C LYS A 289 -11.29 -27.63 11.18
N GLY A 290 -10.48 -28.24 12.03
CA GLY A 290 -9.83 -29.52 11.76
C GLY A 290 -8.33 -29.50 12.06
N ASP A 291 -7.60 -30.49 11.54
CA ASP A 291 -6.15 -30.50 11.62
C ASP A 291 -5.56 -29.42 10.69
N TRP A 292 -4.75 -28.54 11.26
CA TRP A 292 -4.11 -27.42 10.57
C TRP A 292 -2.63 -27.69 10.26
N MET A 293 -2.03 -28.74 10.83
CA MET A 293 -0.64 -29.10 10.58
C MET A 293 -0.48 -29.85 9.25
N THR A 294 -1.01 -29.26 8.17
CA THR A 294 -1.06 -29.83 6.83
C THR A 294 -0.77 -28.76 5.77
N GLU A 295 -0.41 -29.21 4.57
CA GLU A 295 -0.34 -28.38 3.38
C GLU A 295 -1.69 -28.33 2.62
N ASP A 296 -2.69 -29.08 3.07
CA ASP A 296 -4.02 -29.11 2.47
C ASP A 296 -4.88 -27.92 2.87
N TRP A 297 -6.04 -27.80 2.22
CA TRP A 297 -7.06 -26.81 2.54
C TRP A 297 -7.78 -27.16 3.84
N VAL A 298 -7.82 -26.20 4.76
CA VAL A 298 -8.46 -26.30 6.06
C VAL A 298 -9.55 -25.22 6.14
N PRO A 299 -10.81 -25.59 6.41
CA PRO A 299 -11.87 -24.61 6.62
C PRO A 299 -11.58 -23.74 7.86
N PHE A 300 -12.05 -22.51 7.85
CA PHE A 300 -11.97 -21.61 9.00
C PHE A 300 -13.28 -20.88 9.25
N SER A 301 -13.46 -20.39 10.47
CA SER A 301 -14.52 -19.43 10.79
C SER A 301 -14.03 -18.34 11.73
N GLY A 302 -14.67 -17.17 11.70
CA GLY A 302 -14.45 -16.08 12.65
C GLY A 302 -15.65 -15.15 12.70
N GLN A 303 -15.64 -14.24 13.67
CA GLN A 303 -16.71 -13.25 13.85
C GLN A 303 -16.14 -11.91 14.31
N PHE A 304 -16.77 -10.83 13.87
CA PHE A 304 -16.54 -9.47 14.35
C PHE A 304 -17.82 -8.88 14.95
N GLU A 305 -17.64 -8.12 16.02
CA GLU A 305 -18.58 -7.06 16.39
C GLU A 305 -17.91 -5.72 16.07
N PHE A 306 -18.65 -4.81 15.43
CA PHE A 306 -18.11 -3.50 15.07
C PHE A 306 -19.19 -2.42 15.07
N LYS A 307 -18.74 -1.17 15.20
CA LYS A 307 -19.58 0.02 15.04
C LYS A 307 -18.83 1.05 14.22
N THR A 308 -19.46 1.54 13.16
CA THR A 308 -18.87 2.54 12.29
C THR A 308 -19.94 3.46 11.71
N LYS A 309 -19.53 4.67 11.31
CA LYS A 309 -20.32 5.58 10.48
C LYS A 309 -19.82 5.64 9.04
N GLU A 310 -18.65 5.03 8.79
CA GLU A 310 -18.06 4.93 7.46
C GLU A 310 -18.89 4.01 6.57
N LYS A 311 -18.78 4.20 5.25
CA LYS A 311 -19.52 3.41 4.26
C LYS A 311 -18.70 2.31 3.60
N ARG A 312 -17.38 2.45 3.58
CA ARG A 312 -16.47 1.48 2.95
C ARG A 312 -15.34 1.12 3.89
N GLY A 313 -14.86 -0.10 3.71
CA GLY A 313 -13.75 -0.63 4.47
C GLY A 313 -13.21 -1.90 3.85
N TYR A 314 -12.33 -2.55 4.60
CA TYR A 314 -11.64 -3.74 4.14
C TYR A 314 -11.54 -4.76 5.26
N LEU A 315 -11.73 -6.03 4.90
CA LEU A 315 -11.28 -7.15 5.69
C LEU A 315 -9.86 -7.52 5.26
N ILE A 316 -8.96 -7.60 6.23
CA ILE A 316 -7.56 -7.94 6.03
C ILE A 316 -7.30 -9.28 6.72
N PHE A 317 -7.05 -10.31 5.91
CA PHE A 317 -6.69 -11.64 6.34
C PHE A 317 -5.17 -11.73 6.37
N SER A 318 -4.58 -12.08 7.49
CA SER A 318 -3.13 -12.22 7.62
C SER A 318 -2.75 -13.65 7.95
N ARG A 319 -1.71 -14.16 7.28
CA ARG A 319 -1.08 -15.43 7.66
C ARG A 319 -0.48 -15.28 9.05
N ALA A 320 -0.65 -16.30 9.90
CA ALA A 320 0.00 -16.34 11.18
C ALA A 320 1.51 -16.60 10.99
N ASN A 321 2.31 -15.55 11.20
CA ASN A 321 3.77 -15.60 11.02
C ASN A 321 4.49 -15.51 12.37
N ALA A 322 4.70 -16.66 13.02
CA ALA A 322 5.39 -16.74 14.30
C ALA A 322 6.88 -16.32 14.24
N SER A 323 7.49 -16.33 13.05
CA SER A 323 8.90 -15.94 12.88
C SER A 323 9.13 -14.43 12.93
N GLY A 324 8.08 -13.62 12.72
CA GLY A 324 8.18 -12.16 12.62
C GLY A 324 8.92 -11.65 11.38
N LYS A 325 9.35 -12.53 10.46
CA LYS A 325 10.11 -12.21 9.26
C LYS A 325 9.19 -11.74 8.12
N PRO A 326 9.39 -10.55 7.54
CA PRO A 326 8.45 -9.96 6.61
C PRO A 326 8.33 -10.70 5.26
N GLU A 327 9.36 -11.44 4.84
CA GLU A 327 9.33 -12.28 3.63
C GLU A 327 8.38 -13.48 3.75
N HIS A 328 8.01 -13.87 4.97
CA HIS A 328 7.01 -14.90 5.25
C HIS A 328 5.58 -14.34 5.40
N ASP A 329 5.43 -13.02 5.48
CA ASP A 329 4.12 -12.40 5.60
C ASP A 329 3.32 -12.52 4.32
N ARG A 330 2.05 -12.87 4.50
CA ARG A 330 1.04 -12.96 3.45
C ARG A 330 -0.23 -12.29 3.96
N MET A 331 -0.79 -11.40 3.14
CA MET A 331 -2.04 -10.73 3.44
C MET A 331 -2.97 -10.77 2.24
N LEU A 332 -4.26 -10.93 2.51
CA LEU A 332 -5.33 -10.77 1.53
C LEU A 332 -6.27 -9.68 2.03
N ARG A 333 -6.51 -8.68 1.18
CA ARG A 333 -7.42 -7.56 1.45
C ARG A 333 -8.66 -7.67 0.57
N ILE A 334 -9.83 -7.74 1.19
CA ILE A 334 -11.11 -7.76 0.48
C ILE A 334 -11.94 -6.52 0.87
N PRO A 335 -12.44 -5.73 -0.09
CA PRO A 335 -13.33 -4.61 0.19
C PRO A 335 -14.68 -5.10 0.69
N VAL A 336 -15.30 -4.32 1.58
CA VAL A 336 -16.66 -4.50 2.09
C VAL A 336 -17.37 -3.15 2.17
N VAL A 337 -18.71 -3.18 2.13
CA VAL A 337 -19.56 -2.00 2.29
C VAL A 337 -20.29 -2.10 3.62
N PHE A 338 -20.27 -1.04 4.43
CA PHE A 338 -20.97 -1.02 5.72
C PHE A 338 -22.41 -0.55 5.53
N ASN A 339 -23.37 -1.28 6.12
CA ASN A 339 -24.79 -0.92 6.11
C ASN A 339 -25.05 0.34 6.96
#